data_AF-A0A950RDH4-F1
#
_entry.id   AF-A0A950RDH4-F1
#
_cell.length_a   1.000
_cell.length_b   1.000
_cell.length_c   1.000
_cell.angle_alpha   90.00
_cell.angle_beta   90.00
_cell.angle_gamma   90.00
#
_symmetry.space_group_name_H-M   'P 1'
#
loop_
_entity.id
_entity.type
_entity.pdbx_description
1 polymer ?
#
loop_
_entity_poly.entity_id
_entity_poly.type
_entity_poly.pdbx_seq_one_letter_code
_entity_poly.pdbx_strand_id
1 'polypeptide(L)'
;MTRVAVNETLRSLLHNLSQPLELCDEAGRVLGRFFPTPDLSQYEPWAPDFDEDDLRRQEQASEKRYTTAEVLAQLEKLSCSGWSGSRPL
;
A
#
# COMPACT_ATOMS: atom_id res chain seq x y z
N MET A 1 14.12 -20.09 -6.61
CA MET A 1 12.74 -19.61 -6.43
C MET A 1 11.81 -20.80 -6.55
N THR A 2 10.95 -21.03 -5.57
CA THR A 2 10.00 -22.16 -5.58
C THR A 2 8.66 -21.66 -6.09
N ARG A 3 8.10 -22.31 -7.12
CA ARG A 3 6.78 -22.01 -7.67
C ARG A 3 5.81 -23.10 -7.23
N VAL A 4 4.70 -22.72 -6.62
CA VAL A 4 3.61 -23.65 -6.25
C VAL A 4 2.44 -23.38 -7.19
N ALA A 5 1.98 -24.40 -7.92
CA ALA A 5 0.78 -24.31 -8.74
C ALA A 5 -0.44 -24.69 -7.90
N VAL A 6 -1.45 -23.83 -7.89
CA VAL A 6 -2.70 -24.03 -7.13
C VAL A 6 -3.68 -24.83 -7.99
N ASN A 7 -4.15 -25.97 -7.48
CA ASN A 7 -5.23 -26.75 -8.09
C ASN A 7 -6.61 -26.30 -7.55
N GLU A 8 -7.70 -26.82 -8.10
CA GLU A 8 -9.06 -26.40 -7.69
C GLU A 8 -9.37 -26.69 -6.21
N THR A 9 -8.81 -27.77 -5.65
CA THR A 9 -8.94 -28.10 -4.23
C THR A 9 -8.29 -27.05 -3.34
N LEU A 10 -7.02 -26.71 -3.60
CA LEU A 10 -6.30 -25.68 -2.87
C LEU A 10 -6.92 -24.30 -3.09
N ARG A 11 -7.39 -24.00 -4.31
CA ARG A 11 -8.10 -22.74 -4.60
C ARG A 11 -9.35 -22.60 -3.73
N SER A 12 -10.15 -23.65 -3.62
CA SER A 12 -11.38 -23.64 -2.81
C SER A 12 -11.06 -23.47 -1.31
N LEU A 13 -10.04 -24.15 -0.81
CA LEU A 13 -9.59 -24.04 0.59
C LEU A 13 -9.08 -22.63 0.93
N LEU A 14 -8.48 -21.95 -0.04
CA LEU A 14 -7.95 -20.60 0.12
C LEU A 14 -8.94 -19.52 -0.32
N HIS A 15 -10.25 -19.82 -0.29
CA HIS A 15 -11.33 -18.88 -0.62
C HIS A 15 -11.14 -18.19 -1.97
N ASN A 16 -10.71 -18.94 -2.99
CA ASN A 16 -10.42 -18.44 -4.34
C ASN A 16 -9.31 -17.38 -4.41
N LEU A 17 -8.50 -17.23 -3.35
CA LEU A 17 -7.42 -16.23 -3.27
C LEU A 17 -7.94 -14.80 -3.51
N SER A 18 -9.21 -14.52 -3.20
CA SER A 18 -9.84 -13.22 -3.50
C SER A 18 -9.63 -12.19 -2.40
N GLN A 19 -9.19 -12.62 -1.21
CA GLN A 19 -8.99 -11.78 -0.04
C GLN A 19 -7.62 -12.06 0.59
N PRO A 20 -7.07 -11.14 1.41
CA PRO A 20 -5.88 -11.40 2.19
C PRO A 20 -6.04 -12.64 3.10
N LEU A 21 -5.00 -13.46 3.20
CA LEU A 21 -5.00 -14.73 3.92
C LEU A 21 -3.80 -14.81 4.86
N GLU A 22 -3.98 -15.44 6.01
CA GLU A 22 -2.89 -15.89 6.87
C GLU A 22 -2.69 -17.40 6.72
N LEU A 23 -1.46 -17.82 6.49
CA LEU A 23 -1.07 -19.22 6.49
C LEU A 23 -0.50 -19.54 7.87
N CYS A 24 -1.18 -20.40 8.62
CA CYS A 24 -0.77 -20.79 9.97
C CYS A 24 -0.26 -22.24 10.01
N ASP A 25 0.61 -22.55 10.98
CA ASP A 25 0.93 -23.93 11.32
C ASP A 25 -0.18 -24.60 12.15
N GLU A 26 0.02 -25.88 12.50
CA GLU A 26 -0.96 -26.65 13.30
C GLU A 26 -1.17 -26.08 14.71
N ALA A 27 -0.21 -25.31 15.23
CA ALA A 27 -0.32 -24.61 16.51
C ALA A 27 -0.99 -23.23 16.37
N GLY A 28 -1.44 -22.86 15.16
CA GLY A 28 -2.06 -21.57 14.86
C GLY A 28 -1.07 -20.41 14.70
N ARG A 29 0.24 -20.68 14.62
CA ARG A 29 1.26 -19.63 14.43
C ARG A 29 1.36 -19.24 12.97
N VAL A 30 1.33 -17.95 12.68
CA VAL A 30 1.42 -17.42 11.31
C VAL A 30 2.80 -17.71 10.72
N LEU A 31 2.83 -18.49 9.63
CA LEU A 31 4.01 -18.76 8.80
C LEU A 31 4.18 -17.71 7.71
N GLY A 32 3.08 -17.09 7.25
CA GLY A 32 3.12 -16.06 6.23
C GLY A 32 1.76 -15.47 5.92
N ARG A 33 1.77 -14.39 5.15
CA ARG A 33 0.56 -13.71 4.68
C ARG A 33 0.57 -13.66 3.17
N PHE A 34 -0.58 -13.94 2.56
CA PHE A 34 -0.80 -13.77 1.14
C PHE A 34 -1.74 -12.59 0.92
N PHE A 35 -1.31 -11.64 0.09
CA PHE A 35 -2.14 -10.54 -0.36
C PHE A 35 -2.35 -10.71 -1.85
N PRO A 36 -3.58 -10.98 -2.31
CA PRO A 36 -3.84 -11.07 -3.73
C PRO A 36 -3.55 -9.74 -4.41
N THR A 37 -3.03 -9.82 -5.63
CA THR A 37 -2.86 -8.64 -6.46
C THR A 37 -4.23 -8.00 -6.69
N PRO A 38 -4.43 -6.74 -6.31
CA PRO A 38 -5.69 -6.06 -6.55
C PRO A 38 -5.94 -5.98 -8.06
N ASP A 39 -7.19 -6.18 -8.46
CA ASP A 39 -7.60 -5.92 -9.83
C ASP A 39 -7.71 -4.40 -10.04
N LEU A 40 -6.65 -3.81 -10.59
CA LEU A 40 -6.58 -2.37 -10.85
C LEU A 40 -7.63 -1.89 -11.86
N SER A 41 -8.27 -2.79 -12.63
CA SER A 41 -9.35 -2.42 -13.53
C SER A 41 -10.64 -2.02 -12.81
N GLN A 42 -10.78 -2.38 -11.53
CA GLN A 42 -11.92 -2.02 -10.69
C GLN A 42 -11.75 -0.67 -9.98
N TYR A 43 -10.57 -0.06 -10.06
CA TYR A 43 -10.32 1.24 -9.48
C TYR A 43 -10.53 2.30 -10.56
N GLU A 44 -11.40 3.26 -10.27
CA GLU A 44 -11.45 4.47 -11.09
C GLU A 44 -10.11 5.21 -10.98
N PRO A 45 -9.56 5.74 -12.09
CA PRO A 45 -8.41 6.61 -12.04
C PRO A 45 -8.68 7.75 -11.05
N TRP A 46 -8.01 7.72 -9.91
CA TRP A 46 -8.12 8.80 -8.95
C TRP A 46 -7.41 10.04 -9.49
N ALA A 47 -8.19 10.99 -9.96
CA ALA A 47 -7.75 12.35 -10.22
C ALA A 47 -8.23 13.21 -9.04
N PRO A 48 -7.36 14.03 -8.43
CA PRO A 48 -7.84 15.03 -7.50
C PRO A 48 -8.73 16.03 -8.25
N ASP A 49 -9.88 16.39 -7.66
CA ASP A 49 -10.72 17.47 -8.17
C ASP A 49 -10.02 18.80 -7.91
N PHE A 50 -9.20 19.26 -8.86
CA PHE A 50 -8.67 20.62 -8.86
C PHE A 50 -9.52 21.49 -9.78
N ASP A 51 -10.03 22.60 -9.26
CA ASP A 51 -10.63 23.63 -10.10
C ASP A 51 -9.55 24.61 -10.64
N GLU A 52 -9.91 25.40 -11.64
CA GLU A 52 -9.00 26.39 -12.25
C GLU A 52 -8.55 27.47 -11.23
N ASP A 53 -9.36 27.74 -10.21
CA ASP A 53 -9.02 28.71 -9.18
C ASP A 53 -7.95 28.17 -8.22
N ASP A 54 -7.96 26.86 -7.91
CA ASP A 54 -6.92 26.15 -7.18
C ASP A 54 -5.59 26.17 -7.91
N LEU A 55 -5.61 25.85 -9.21
CA LEU A 55 -4.42 25.92 -10.07
C LEU A 55 -3.82 27.34 -10.06
N ARG A 56 -4.66 28.37 -10.26
CA ARG A 56 -4.21 29.76 -10.25
C ARG A 56 -3.68 30.20 -8.89
N ARG A 57 -4.29 29.77 -7.79
CA ARG A 57 -3.78 30.02 -6.43
C ARG A 57 -2.39 29.42 -6.24
N GLN A 58 -2.19 28.18 -6.71
CA GLN A 58 -0.90 27.49 -6.58
C GLN A 58 0.21 28.11 -7.45
N GLU A 59 -0.13 28.67 -8.62
CA GLU A 59 0.80 29.40 -9.47
C GLU A 59 1.26 30.73 -8.84
N GLN A 60 0.33 31.43 -8.20
CA GLN A 60 0.56 32.73 -7.55
C GLN A 60 1.15 32.60 -6.14
N ALA A 61 1.00 31.42 -5.52
CA ALA A 61 1.58 31.13 -4.22
C ALA A 61 3.11 31.25 -4.30
N SER A 62 3.68 32.17 -3.53
CA SER A 62 5.12 32.30 -3.30
C SER A 62 5.65 31.23 -2.33
N GLU A 63 4.92 30.13 -2.17
CA GLU A 63 5.27 29.05 -1.28
C GLU A 63 6.60 28.42 -1.69
N LYS A 64 7.34 27.97 -0.68
CA LYS A 64 8.63 27.32 -0.89
C LYS A 64 8.40 26.03 -1.67
N ARG A 65 8.87 26.01 -2.91
CA ARG A 65 8.95 24.79 -3.72
C ARG A 65 10.14 23.97 -3.24
N TYR A 66 9.90 22.69 -2.99
CA TYR A 66 10.93 21.74 -2.61
C TYR A 66 11.28 20.88 -3.83
N THR A 67 12.57 20.62 -3.99
CA THR A 67 13.05 19.60 -4.91
C THR A 67 12.75 18.21 -4.36
N THR A 68 12.70 17.20 -5.23
CA THR A 68 12.53 15.80 -4.82
C THR A 68 13.57 15.39 -3.78
N ALA A 69 14.81 15.84 -3.93
CA ALA A 69 15.90 15.53 -2.98
C ALA A 69 15.64 16.13 -1.58
N GLU A 70 15.15 17.38 -1.50
CA GLU A 70 14.82 18.03 -0.23
C GLU A 70 13.64 17.34 0.46
N VAL A 71 12.62 16.94 -0.30
CA VAL A 71 11.47 16.18 0.23
C VAL A 71 11.93 14.84 0.79
N LEU A 72 12.75 14.10 0.05
CA LEU A 72 13.28 12.80 0.49
C LEU A 72 14.13 12.93 1.76
N ALA A 73 15.04 13.90 1.80
CA ALA A 73 15.86 14.16 2.99
C ALA A 73 15.02 14.52 4.22
N GLN A 74 13.92 15.28 4.02
CA GLN A 74 13.01 15.61 5.10
C GLN A 74 12.19 14.39 5.57
N LEU A 75 11.73 13.54 4.66
CA LEU A 75 11.02 12.30 5.00
C LEU A 75 11.90 11.31 5.75
N GLU A 76 13.17 11.17 5.37
CA GLU A 76 14.15 10.35 6.10
C GLU A 76 14.39 10.86 7.52
N LYS A 77 14.43 12.18 7.71
CA LYS A 77 14.53 12.80 9.04
C LYS A 77 13.31 12.50 9.92
N LEU A 78 12.11 12.49 9.32
CA LEU A 78 10.85 12.20 10.02
C LEU A 78 10.69 10.71 10.33
N SER A 79 11.11 9.81 9.44
CA SER A 79 11.05 8.37 9.69
C SER A 79 11.98 7.92 10.82
N CYS A 80 13.12 8.58 10.99
CA CYS A 80 14.04 8.36 12.11
C CYS A 80 13.56 8.92 13.46
N SER A 81 12.55 9.80 13.51
CA SER A 81 12.16 10.51 14.74
C SER A 81 10.81 10.11 15.36
N GLY A 82 10.09 9.10 14.83
CA GLY A 82 8.77 8.82 15.43
C GLY A 82 7.95 7.62 14.96
N TRP A 83 8.52 6.55 14.37
CA TRP A 83 7.70 5.35 14.13
C TRP A 83 7.66 4.44 15.37
N SER A 84 6.82 4.77 16.35
CA SER A 84 6.32 3.82 17.36
C SER A 84 5.07 3.12 16.82
N GLY A 85 5.27 2.20 15.87
CA GLY A 85 4.18 1.45 15.27
C GLY A 85 3.67 0.40 16.24
N SER A 86 2.69 0.76 17.07
CA SER A 86 1.92 -0.22 17.83
C SER A 86 1.24 -1.18 16.85
N ARG A 87 1.72 -2.43 16.82
CA ARG A 87 0.98 -3.57 16.25
C ARG A 87 -0.31 -3.73 17.06
N PRO A 88 -1.51 -3.65 16.46
CA PRO A 88 -2.68 -4.21 17.12
C PRO A 88 -2.54 -5.73 17.14
N LEU A 89 -2.77 -6.29 18.32
CA LEU A 89 -2.88 -7.72 18.61
C LEU A 89 -4.13 -8.31 17.94
#